data_AF-B8IS06-F1
#
_entry.id   AF-B8IS06-F1
#
_cell.length_a   1.000
_cell.length_b   1.000
_cell.length_c   1.000
_cell.angle_alpha   90.00
_cell.angle_beta   90.00
_cell.angle_gamma   90.00
#
_symmetry.space_group_name_H-M   'P 1'
#
loop_
_entity.id
_entity.type
_entity.pdbx_description
1 polymer ?
#
loop_
_entity_poly.entity_id
_entity_poly.type
_entity_poly.pdbx_seq_one_letter_code
_entity_poly.pdbx_strand_id
1 'polypeptide(L)'
;MRRGVIALAAAGLPLAALGQGPSGQRFLVREGALLCVSPYSLPVAARAAQDSRWLAENGCLRATGGVTVRRLPKTTTTASGLIWNVQLADPDQAGLVLWGYARDFRLESGEPLAQDY
;
A
#
# COMPACT_ATOMS: atom_id res chain seq x y z
N MET A 1 -10.60 26.03 53.20
CA MET A 1 -9.40 25.62 52.44
C MET A 1 -9.62 24.20 51.94
N ARG A 2 -10.03 24.03 50.67
CA ARG A 2 -10.25 22.71 50.04
C ARG A 2 -9.27 22.56 48.87
N ARG A 3 -8.69 21.36 48.83
CA ARG A 3 -7.58 20.90 47.98
C ARG A 3 -7.91 21.02 46.49
N GLY A 4 -7.03 21.64 45.71
CA GLY A 4 -7.02 21.55 44.26
C GLY A 4 -5.88 20.64 43.82
N VAL A 5 -6.21 19.42 43.39
CA VAL A 5 -5.35 18.60 42.54
C VAL A 5 -6.25 18.02 41.46
N ILE A 6 -6.07 18.46 40.22
CA ILE A 6 -6.26 17.60 39.05
C ILE A 6 -5.14 17.95 38.08
N ALA A 7 -4.17 17.03 37.99
CA ALA A 7 -3.27 16.93 36.86
C ALA A 7 -4.08 16.46 35.64
N LEU A 8 -4.06 17.24 34.56
CA LEU A 8 -4.33 16.67 33.24
C LEU A 8 -2.98 16.35 32.61
N ALA A 9 -2.68 15.05 32.62
CA ALA A 9 -1.69 14.45 31.75
C ALA A 9 -2.00 14.87 30.30
N ALA A 10 -1.12 15.67 29.72
CA ALA A 10 -1.03 15.77 28.28
C ALA A 10 -0.60 14.39 27.79
N ALA A 11 -1.59 13.61 27.35
CA ALA A 11 -1.41 12.33 26.71
C ALA A 11 -0.45 12.54 25.52
N GLY A 12 0.80 12.14 25.71
CA GLY A 12 1.73 11.92 24.62
C GLY A 12 1.08 10.92 23.67
N LEU A 13 0.68 11.44 22.51
CA LEU A 13 0.20 10.64 21.38
C LEU A 13 1.18 9.48 21.15
N PRO A 14 0.67 8.25 20.96
CA PRO A 14 1.55 7.13 20.71
C PRO A 14 2.29 7.37 19.38
N LEU A 15 3.61 7.39 19.47
CA LEU A 15 4.54 7.23 18.36
C LEU A 15 4.28 5.86 17.70
N ALA A 16 3.31 5.84 16.79
CA ALA A 16 3.07 4.73 15.87
C ALA A 16 3.01 5.31 14.45
N ALA A 17 4.17 5.63 13.90
CA ALA A 17 4.33 5.90 12.48
C ALA A 17 5.54 5.11 11.99
N LEU A 18 5.39 3.78 11.98
CA LEU A 18 6.24 2.90 11.22
C LEU A 18 5.49 2.56 9.94
N GLY A 19 5.74 3.26 8.84
CA GLY A 19 5.54 2.73 7.47
C GLY A 19 4.15 2.18 7.14
N GLN A 20 3.09 2.74 7.74
CA GLN A 20 1.73 2.26 7.55
C GLN A 20 0.72 3.40 7.41
N GLY A 21 0.61 3.99 6.22
CA GLY A 21 -0.47 4.91 5.87
C GLY A 21 -1.84 4.36 6.30
N PRO A 22 -2.80 5.19 6.72
CA PRO A 22 -4.00 4.68 7.36
C PRO A 22 -4.72 3.62 6.50
N SER A 23 -5.02 2.48 7.10
CA SER A 23 -5.80 1.43 6.42
C SER A 23 -7.16 2.00 6.03
N GLY A 24 -7.64 1.67 4.83
CA GLY A 24 -8.84 2.25 4.26
C GLY A 24 -8.63 3.54 3.47
N GLN A 25 -7.45 4.15 3.51
CA GLN A 25 -7.11 5.27 2.64
C GLN A 25 -6.98 4.83 1.17
N ARG A 26 -7.35 5.74 0.26
CA ARG A 26 -7.27 5.57 -1.19
C ARG A 26 -5.94 6.11 -1.73
N PHE A 27 -5.44 5.45 -2.75
CA PHE A 27 -4.16 5.72 -3.41
C PHE A 27 -4.32 5.56 -4.92
N LEU A 28 -3.42 6.19 -5.68
CA LEU A 28 -3.31 6.01 -7.11
C LEU A 28 -2.18 5.05 -7.43
N VAL A 29 -2.44 4.09 -8.31
CA VAL A 29 -1.42 3.20 -8.86
C VAL A 29 -0.54 4.00 -9.84
N ARG A 30 0.78 3.85 -9.74
CA ARG A 30 1.72 4.43 -10.70
C ARG A 30 1.66 3.69 -12.03
N GLU A 31 1.91 4.41 -13.12
CA GLU A 31 2.12 3.77 -14.42
C GLU A 31 3.30 2.79 -14.34
N GLY A 32 3.10 1.60 -14.89
CA GLY A 32 4.11 0.56 -14.89
C GLY A 32 4.26 -0.19 -13.56
N ALA A 33 3.43 0.10 -12.56
CA ALA A 33 3.40 -0.62 -11.30
C ALA A 33 3.17 -2.12 -11.53
N LEU A 34 3.90 -2.95 -10.80
CA LEU A 34 3.74 -4.39 -10.82
C LEU A 34 2.75 -4.80 -9.73
N LEU A 35 1.62 -5.36 -10.14
CA LEU A 35 0.57 -5.83 -9.23
C LEU A 35 0.38 -7.33 -9.39
N CYS A 36 0.29 -8.07 -8.29
CA CYS A 36 0.10 -9.51 -8.31
C CYS A 36 -1.02 -9.96 -7.37
N VAL A 37 -1.66 -11.09 -7.67
CA VAL A 37 -2.68 -11.68 -6.78
C VAL A 37 -2.11 -12.22 -5.47
N SER A 38 -0.78 -12.37 -5.39
CA SER A 38 -0.05 -12.83 -4.20
C SER A 38 1.31 -12.15 -4.03
N PRO A 39 1.76 -11.86 -2.79
CA PRO A 39 3.01 -11.15 -2.57
C PRO A 39 4.25 -11.99 -2.87
N TYR A 40 4.16 -13.33 -2.84
CA TYR A 40 5.30 -14.19 -3.18
C TYR A 40 5.64 -14.14 -4.68
N SER A 41 4.68 -13.78 -5.53
CA SER A 41 4.90 -13.66 -6.99
C SER A 41 5.65 -12.36 -7.33
N LEU A 42 5.54 -11.32 -6.51
CA LEU A 42 6.16 -10.01 -6.75
C LEU A 42 7.69 -10.06 -6.88
N PRO A 43 8.46 -10.73 -5.98
CA PRO A 43 9.91 -10.83 -6.13
C PRO A 43 10.36 -11.47 -7.45
N VAL A 44 9.64 -12.50 -7.91
CA VAL A 44 9.97 -13.20 -9.16
C VAL A 44 9.58 -12.33 -10.35
N ALA A 45 8.38 -11.76 -10.32
CA ALA A 45 7.88 -10.87 -11.36
C ALA A 45 8.69 -9.57 -11.49
N ALA A 46 9.24 -9.04 -10.39
CA ALA A 46 10.14 -7.89 -10.43
C ALA A 46 11.44 -8.19 -11.20
N ARG A 47 11.92 -9.44 -11.16
CA ARG A 47 13.10 -9.89 -11.94
C ARG A 47 12.76 -10.12 -13.41
N ALA A 48 11.52 -10.52 -13.70
CA ALA A 48 11.04 -10.86 -15.05
C ALA A 48 10.25 -9.72 -15.72
N ALA A 49 10.36 -8.48 -15.23
CA ALA A 49 9.43 -7.38 -15.53
C ALA A 49 9.33 -6.94 -17.01
N GLN A 50 10.05 -7.57 -17.92
CA GLN A 50 10.04 -7.28 -19.36
C GLN A 50 9.12 -8.23 -20.16
N ASP A 51 8.67 -9.35 -19.60
CA ASP A 51 7.82 -10.33 -20.30
C ASP A 51 6.37 -10.29 -19.78
N SER A 52 5.50 -9.60 -20.51
CA SER A 52 4.09 -9.45 -20.13
C SER A 52 3.31 -10.77 -20.14
N ARG A 53 3.67 -11.72 -21.00
CA ARG A 53 3.00 -13.04 -21.04
C ARG A 53 3.34 -13.82 -19.79
N TRP A 54 4.62 -13.85 -19.44
CA TRP A 54 5.10 -14.51 -18.23
C TRP A 54 4.47 -13.92 -16.96
N LEU A 55 4.31 -12.59 -16.89
CA LEU A 55 3.64 -11.93 -15.77
C LEU A 55 2.22 -12.46 -15.59
N ALA A 56 1.44 -12.53 -16.67
CA ALA A 56 0.06 -13.02 -16.63
C ALA A 56 0.00 -14.48 -16.18
N GLU A 57 0.90 -15.34 -16.67
CA GLU A 57 1.01 -16.75 -16.27
C GLU A 57 1.32 -16.93 -14.76
N ASN A 58 1.93 -15.92 -14.12
CA ASN A 58 2.26 -15.92 -12.69
C ASN A 58 1.28 -15.09 -11.83
N GLY A 59 0.14 -14.68 -12.40
CA GLY A 59 -0.88 -13.89 -11.70
C GLY A 59 -0.44 -12.47 -11.38
N CYS A 60 0.44 -11.91 -12.21
CA CYS A 60 0.93 -10.54 -12.12
C CYS A 60 0.58 -9.75 -13.38
N LEU A 61 0.49 -8.44 -13.24
CA LEU A 61 0.23 -7.51 -14.33
C LEU A 61 1.02 -6.22 -14.13
N ARG A 62 1.30 -5.55 -15.25
CA ARG A 62 1.84 -4.19 -15.28
C ARG A 62 0.68 -3.23 -15.46
N ALA A 63 0.43 -2.36 -14.48
CA ALA A 63 -0.73 -1.47 -14.48
C ALA A 63 -0.54 -0.23 -15.38
N THR A 64 -1.63 0.23 -15.99
CA THR A 64 -1.69 1.44 -16.84
C THR A 64 -1.59 2.75 -16.04
N GLY A 65 -1.49 2.69 -14.71
CA GLY A 65 -1.46 3.87 -13.83
C GLY A 65 -2.82 4.54 -13.68
N GLY A 66 -2.94 5.45 -12.71
CA GLY A 66 -4.16 6.23 -12.45
C GLY A 66 -5.32 5.45 -11.81
N VAL A 67 -5.24 4.12 -11.76
CA VAL A 67 -6.22 3.26 -11.07
C VAL A 67 -6.24 3.59 -9.58
N THR A 68 -7.43 3.86 -9.04
CA THR A 68 -7.59 4.09 -7.60
C THR A 68 -7.71 2.77 -6.86
N VAL A 69 -6.96 2.63 -5.77
CA VAL A 69 -6.98 1.47 -4.89
C VAL A 69 -7.13 1.90 -3.44
N ARG A 70 -7.72 1.02 -2.63
CA ARG A 70 -7.80 1.17 -1.17
C ARG A 70 -6.72 0.32 -0.52
N ARG A 71 -5.87 0.91 0.33
CA ARG A 71 -4.89 0.16 1.11
C ARG A 71 -5.60 -0.67 2.18
N LEU A 72 -5.30 -1.96 2.21
CA LEU A 72 -5.74 -2.87 3.27
C LEU A 72 -4.68 -2.90 4.38
N PRO A 73 -5.07 -3.23 5.63
CA PRO A 73 -4.13 -3.21 6.77
C PRO A 73 -3.01 -4.25 6.67
N LYS A 74 -3.17 -5.28 5.83
CA LYS A 74 -2.18 -6.34 5.69
C LYS A 74 -0.99 -5.85 4.85
N THR A 75 0.19 -5.86 5.45
CA THR A 75 1.46 -5.61 4.76
C THR A 75 2.41 -6.79 4.89
N THR A 76 3.40 -6.86 4.02
CA THR A 76 4.47 -7.86 4.08
C THR A 76 5.79 -7.19 3.74
N THR A 77 6.78 -7.32 4.62
CA THR A 77 8.13 -6.80 4.38
C THR A 77 8.98 -7.89 3.75
N THR A 78 9.64 -7.57 2.64
CA THR A 78 10.60 -8.45 1.97
C THR A 78 11.96 -7.78 1.89
N ALA A 79 13.00 -8.53 1.51
CA ALA A 79 14.33 -7.95 1.23
C ALA A 79 14.29 -6.84 0.16
N SER A 80 13.27 -6.84 -0.71
CA SER A 80 13.11 -5.86 -1.79
C SER A 80 12.18 -4.69 -1.43
N GLY A 81 11.71 -4.63 -0.17
CA GLY A 81 10.91 -3.54 0.38
C GLY A 81 9.55 -3.97 0.93
N LEU A 82 8.78 -2.96 1.35
CA LEU A 82 7.43 -3.10 1.89
C LEU A 82 6.43 -3.37 0.76
N ILE A 83 5.66 -4.44 0.91
CA ILE A 83 4.58 -4.84 0.01
C ILE A 83 3.26 -4.52 0.71
N TRP A 84 2.38 -3.84 -0.01
CA TRP A 84 1.02 -3.54 0.43
C TRP A 84 0.04 -4.50 -0.20
N ASN A 85 -0.99 -4.82 0.57
CA ASN A 85 -2.21 -5.42 0.07
C ASN A 85 -3.21 -4.31 -0.24
N VAL A 86 -3.76 -4.28 -1.45
CA VAL A 86 -4.65 -3.22 -1.93
C VAL A 86 -5.89 -3.82 -2.59
N GLN A 87 -7.00 -3.12 -2.50
CA GLN A 87 -8.24 -3.48 -3.17
C GLN A 87 -8.55 -2.46 -4.26
N LEU A 88 -9.01 -2.89 -5.44
CA LEU A 88 -9.53 -1.95 -6.43
C LEU A 88 -10.68 -1.14 -5.83
N ALA A 89 -10.65 0.18 -6.01
CA ALA A 89 -11.67 1.09 -5.50
C ALA A 89 -12.83 1.31 -6.50
N ASP A 90 -12.87 0.52 -7.58
CA ASP A 90 -13.93 0.48 -8.57
C ASP A 90 -15.17 -0.21 -7.98
N PRO A 91 -16.34 0.45 -7.94
CA PRO A 91 -17.58 -0.14 -7.44
C PRO A 91 -18.04 -1.36 -8.24
N ASP A 92 -17.72 -1.43 -9.55
CA ASP A 92 -18.13 -2.53 -10.44
C ASP A 92 -17.15 -3.72 -10.39
N GLN A 93 -15.93 -3.50 -9.88
CA GLN A 93 -14.94 -4.55 -9.61
C GLN A 93 -14.64 -4.71 -8.11
N ALA A 94 -15.61 -4.34 -7.27
CA ALA A 94 -15.49 -4.40 -5.83
C ALA A 94 -15.11 -5.81 -5.38
N GLY A 95 -13.88 -5.96 -4.85
CA GLY A 95 -13.44 -7.24 -4.30
C GLY A 95 -12.09 -7.75 -4.80
N LEU A 96 -11.56 -7.25 -5.94
CA LEU A 96 -10.25 -7.72 -6.39
C LEU A 96 -9.15 -7.17 -5.47
N VAL A 97 -8.43 -8.08 -4.84
CA VAL A 97 -7.34 -7.81 -3.90
C VAL A 97 -6.02 -8.17 -4.57
N LEU A 98 -5.11 -7.20 -4.61
CA LEU A 98 -3.81 -7.28 -5.27
C LEU A 98 -2.71 -6.84 -4.32
N TRP A 99 -1.49 -7.20 -4.67
CA TRP A 99 -0.28 -6.85 -3.94
C TRP A 99 0.64 -6.05 -4.85
N GLY A 100 1.27 -5.02 -4.30
CA GLY A 100 2.29 -4.21 -4.98
C GLY A 100 3.28 -3.63 -3.99
N TYR A 101 4.43 -3.16 -4.47
CA TYR A 101 5.35 -2.45 -3.57
C TYR A 101 4.77 -1.10 -3.18
N ALA A 102 4.99 -0.66 -1.93
CA ALA A 102 4.52 0.64 -1.45
C ALA A 102 4.92 1.79 -2.42
N ARG A 103 6.17 1.78 -2.90
CA ARG A 103 6.70 2.74 -3.87
C ARG A 103 5.95 2.83 -5.20
N ASP A 104 5.12 1.84 -5.52
CA ASP A 104 4.34 1.78 -6.77
C ASP A 104 2.97 2.48 -6.64
N PHE A 105 2.68 3.06 -5.47
CA PHE A 105 1.49 3.85 -5.20
C PHE A 105 1.83 5.31 -4.94
N ARG A 106 0.83 6.19 -5.09
CA ARG A 106 0.86 7.63 -4.87
C ARG A 106 -0.37 8.05 -4.07
N LEU A 107 -0.28 9.19 -3.41
CA LEU A 107 -1.46 9.83 -2.81
C LEU A 107 -2.48 10.17 -3.91
N GLU A 108 -3.75 10.36 -3.53
CA GLU A 108 -4.79 10.84 -4.47
C GLU A 108 -4.47 12.24 -5.03
N SER A 109 -3.63 13.04 -4.34
CA SER A 109 -3.04 14.28 -4.87
C SER A 109 -2.07 14.06 -6.04
N GLY A 110 -1.64 12.82 -6.29
CA GLY A 110 -0.63 12.44 -7.28
C GLY A 110 0.82 12.49 -6.76
N GLU A 111 1.01 12.94 -5.52
CA GLU A 111 2.31 13.00 -4.86
C GLU A 111 2.85 11.60 -4.52
N PRO A 112 4.18 11.40 -4.56
CA PRO A 112 4.78 10.16 -4.11
C PRO A 112 4.54 9.94 -2.61
N LEU A 113 4.49 8.68 -2.20
CA LEU A 113 4.47 8.35 -0.78
C LEU A 113 5.82 8.71 -0.14
N ALA A 114 5.77 9.20 1.10
CA ALA A 114 6.97 9.42 1.88
C ALA A 114 7.68 8.08 2.16
N GLN A 115 9.00 8.12 2.39
CA GLN A 115 9.80 6.90 2.61
C GLN A 115 9.42 6.13 3.87
N ASP A 116 8.82 6.81 4.84
CA ASP A 116 8.36 6.34 6.14
C ASP A 116 6.84 6.08 6.19
N TYR A 117 6.18 6.15 5.03
CA TYR A 117 4.73 6.00 4.89
C TYR A 117 4.25 4.56 4.95
#